data_AF-A0A1Z8MFI4-F1
#
_entry.id   AF-A0A1Z8MFI4-F1
#
_cell.length_a   1.000
_cell.length_b   1.000
_cell.length_c   1.000
_cell.angle_alpha   90.00
_cell.angle_beta   90.00
_cell.angle_gamma   90.00
#
_symmetry.space_group_name_H-M   'P 1'
#
loop_
_entity.id
_entity.type
_entity.pdbx_description
1 polymer ?
#
loop_
_entity_poly.entity_id
_entity_poly.type
_entity_poly.pdbx_seq_one_letter_code
_entity_poly.pdbx_strand_id
1 'polypeptide(L)'
;MARLGILAGVLLCVDTAMALMGSYEKAVWLFLPMMIGIPIMFLGVVGLNPHRRRVALTAMACVGVLGCVLGAVDLAAVFMDWRSSGAFNLHNARIVGLMVLICMVVSVAYQYRGLLRRFGRMRGQSPN
;
A
#
# COMPACT_ATOMS: atom_id res chain seq x y z
N MET A 1 0.45 -6.43 12.32
CA MET A 1 0.57 -6.95 10.94
C MET A 1 -0.80 -7.21 10.36
N ALA A 2 -1.54 -8.25 10.77
CA ALA A 2 -2.91 -8.46 10.29
C ALA A 2 -3.80 -7.21 10.45
N ARG A 3 -3.86 -6.65 11.66
CA ARG A 3 -4.56 -5.37 11.95
C ARG A 3 -4.04 -4.17 11.14
N LEU A 4 -2.75 -4.15 10.79
CA LEU A 4 -2.17 -3.06 10.00
C LEU A 4 -2.59 -3.17 8.53
N GLY A 5 -2.66 -4.38 7.98
CA GLY A 5 -3.23 -4.62 6.64
C GLY A 5 -4.70 -4.25 6.57
N ILE A 6 -5.49 -4.60 7.60
CA ILE A 6 -6.91 -4.22 7.67
C ILE A 6 -7.05 -2.69 7.67
N LEU A 7 -6.33 -1.98 8.57
CA LEU A 7 -6.36 -0.52 8.63
C LEU A 7 -5.88 0.13 7.33
N ALA A 8 -4.78 -0.36 6.75
CA ALA A 8 -4.25 0.16 5.49
C ALA A 8 -5.24 -0.01 4.33
N GLY A 9 -5.88 -1.18 4.21
CA GLY A 9 -6.88 -1.42 3.19
C GLY A 9 -8.12 -0.54 3.36
N VAL A 10 -8.60 -0.35 4.59
CA VAL A 10 -9.70 0.59 4.87
C VAL A 10 -9.32 2.03 4.51
N LEU A 11 -8.12 2.48 4.87
CA LEU A 11 -7.64 3.82 4.53
C LEU A 11 -7.60 4.05 3.02
N LEU A 12 -7.15 3.08 2.24
CA LEU A 12 -7.13 3.14 0.78
C LEU A 12 -8.55 3.21 0.17
N CYS A 13 -9.50 2.47 0.75
CA CYS A 13 -10.90 2.55 0.35
C CYS A 13 -11.53 3.92 0.68
N VAL A 14 -11.22 4.47 1.86
CA VAL A 14 -11.68 5.81 2.27
C VAL A 14 -11.08 6.89 1.37
N ASP A 15 -9.79 6.79 1.04
CA ASP A 15 -9.11 7.71 0.13
C ASP A 15 -9.79 7.74 -1.25
N THR A 16 -10.15 6.58 -1.78
CA THR A 16 -10.93 6.46 -3.02
C THR A 16 -12.33 7.06 -2.89
N ALA A 17 -13.02 6.84 -1.76
CA ALA A 17 -14.34 7.41 -1.55
C ALA A 17 -14.29 8.95 -1.51
N MET A 18 -13.30 9.51 -0.81
CA MET A 18 -13.06 10.96 -0.76
C MET A 18 -12.72 11.51 -2.15
N ALA A 19 -11.90 10.78 -2.92
CA ALA A 19 -11.56 11.12 -4.30
C ALA A 19 -12.79 11.22 -5.20
N LEU A 20 -13.69 10.23 -5.12
CA LEU A 20 -14.92 10.16 -5.91
C LEU A 20 -15.96 11.19 -5.51
N MET A 21 -16.02 11.58 -4.24
CA MET A 21 -16.89 12.67 -3.78
C MET A 21 -16.38 14.04 -4.21
N GLY A 22 -15.05 14.22 -4.30
CA GLY A 22 -14.43 15.49 -4.69
C GLY A 22 -14.26 15.71 -6.19
N SER A 23 -14.45 14.69 -7.02
CA SER A 23 -14.24 14.78 -8.47
C SER A 23 -15.56 14.80 -9.26
N TYR A 24 -15.74 15.81 -10.10
CA TYR A 24 -16.85 15.88 -11.06
C TYR A 24 -16.66 14.91 -12.23
N GLU A 25 -15.40 14.67 -12.63
CA GLU A 25 -15.05 13.66 -13.62
C GLU A 25 -14.58 12.37 -12.94
N LYS A 26 -15.33 11.29 -13.14
CA LYS A 26 -15.03 9.97 -12.56
C LYS A 26 -14.03 9.23 -13.44
N ALA A 27 -12.76 9.62 -13.38
CA ALA A 27 -11.69 8.92 -14.05
C ALA A 27 -11.48 7.53 -13.43
N VAL A 28 -11.24 6.51 -14.27
CA VAL A 28 -11.00 5.12 -13.83
C VAL A 28 -9.81 5.02 -12.88
N TRP A 29 -8.80 5.89 -13.04
CA TRP A 29 -7.61 5.94 -12.20
C TRP A 29 -7.90 6.25 -10.72
N LEU A 30 -9.01 6.93 -10.41
CA LEU A 30 -9.42 7.21 -9.03
C LEU A 30 -9.75 5.95 -8.24
N PHE A 31 -10.07 4.84 -8.92
CA PHE A 31 -10.37 3.54 -8.27
C PHE A 31 -9.13 2.72 -7.93
N LEU A 32 -7.95 3.11 -8.41
CA LEU A 32 -6.71 2.36 -8.23
C LEU A 32 -6.37 2.11 -6.74
N PRO A 33 -6.51 3.09 -5.82
CA PRO A 33 -6.26 2.85 -4.40
C PRO A 33 -7.19 1.80 -3.81
N MET A 34 -8.47 1.81 -4.16
CA MET A 34 -9.45 0.81 -3.73
C MET A 34 -9.16 -0.59 -4.31
N MET A 35 -8.76 -0.68 -5.59
CA MET A 35 -8.38 -1.96 -6.20
C MET A 35 -7.22 -2.64 -5.48
N ILE A 36 -6.30 -1.87 -4.92
CA ILE A 36 -5.20 -2.37 -4.08
C ILE A 36 -5.63 -2.55 -2.62
N GLY A 37 -6.48 -1.65 -2.11
CA GLY A 37 -6.95 -1.63 -0.73
C GLY A 37 -7.77 -2.85 -0.34
N ILE A 38 -8.70 -3.29 -1.19
CA ILE A 38 -9.56 -4.45 -0.90
C ILE A 38 -8.72 -5.74 -0.70
N PRO A 39 -7.80 -6.12 -1.62
CA PRO A 39 -6.91 -7.25 -1.40
C PRO A 39 -6.05 -7.13 -0.15
N ILE A 40 -5.46 -5.95 0.13
CA ILE A 40 -4.65 -5.73 1.34
C ILE A 40 -5.49 -5.93 2.60
N MET A 41 -6.71 -5.39 2.63
CA MET A 41 -7.65 -5.57 3.73
C MET A 41 -7.97 -7.05 3.94
N PHE A 42 -8.36 -7.74 2.88
CA PHE A 42 -8.76 -9.15 2.93
C PHE A 42 -7.61 -10.05 3.41
N LEU A 43 -6.40 -9.84 2.88
CA LEU A 43 -5.20 -10.56 3.33
C LEU A 43 -4.84 -10.22 4.79
N GLY A 44 -5.13 -9.00 5.24
CA GLY A 44 -5.06 -8.62 6.64
C GLY A 44 -5.98 -9.45 7.53
N VAL A 45 -7.25 -9.62 7.13
CA VAL A 45 -8.24 -10.46 7.84
C VAL A 45 -7.81 -11.93 7.83
N VAL A 46 -7.46 -12.48 6.67
CA VAL A 46 -6.98 -13.87 6.55
C VAL A 46 -5.72 -14.10 7.41
N GLY A 47 -4.86 -13.09 7.51
CA GLY A 47 -3.65 -13.09 8.34
C GLY A 47 -3.89 -13.11 9.85
N LEU A 48 -5.13 -12.94 10.32
CA LEU A 48 -5.50 -13.19 11.71
C LEU A 48 -5.40 -14.68 12.07
N ASN A 49 -5.60 -15.57 11.08
CA ASN A 49 -5.51 -17.01 11.29
C ASN A 49 -4.04 -17.46 11.43
N PRO A 50 -3.63 -18.04 12.58
CA PRO A 50 -2.24 -18.39 12.83
C PRO A 50 -1.68 -19.40 11.82
N HIS A 51 -2.52 -20.33 11.34
CA HIS A 51 -2.14 -21.35 10.36
C HIS A 51 -1.74 -20.77 9.00
N ARG A 52 -2.44 -19.73 8.51
CA ARG A 52 -2.21 -19.12 7.19
C ARG A 52 -1.46 -17.79 7.25
N ARG A 53 -1.12 -17.33 8.46
CA ARG A 53 -0.60 -15.98 8.75
C ARG A 53 0.63 -15.61 7.93
N ARG A 54 1.61 -16.51 7.77
CA ARG A 54 2.84 -16.18 7.04
C ARG A 54 2.55 -15.92 5.57
N VAL A 55 1.82 -16.83 4.93
CA VAL A 55 1.46 -16.74 3.50
C VAL A 55 0.62 -15.49 3.24
N ALA A 56 -0.40 -15.24 4.05
CA ALA A 56 -1.26 -14.06 3.90
C ALA A 56 -0.49 -12.74 4.05
N LEU A 57 0.40 -12.64 5.05
CA LEU A 57 1.20 -11.42 5.25
C LEU A 57 2.24 -11.22 4.16
N THR A 58 2.82 -12.29 3.60
CA THR A 58 3.73 -12.17 2.44
C THR A 58 2.99 -11.70 1.20
N ALA A 59 1.83 -12.30 0.90
CA ALA A 59 0.99 -11.87 -0.21
C ALA A 59 0.57 -10.39 -0.06
N MET A 60 0.19 -9.98 1.15
CA MET A 60 -0.16 -8.60 1.46
C MET A 60 1.02 -7.64 1.19
N ALA A 61 2.24 -8.03 1.54
CA ALA A 61 3.43 -7.24 1.25
C ALA A 61 3.71 -7.16 -0.27
N CYS A 62 3.51 -8.25 -1.01
CA CYS A 62 3.63 -8.23 -2.48
C CYS A 62 2.61 -7.27 -3.12
N VAL A 63 1.36 -7.30 -2.66
CA VAL A 63 0.33 -6.35 -3.13
C VAL A 63 0.69 -4.92 -2.75
N GLY A 64 1.23 -4.69 -1.55
CA GLY A 64 1.74 -3.37 -1.16
C GLY A 64 2.85 -2.87 -2.08
N VAL A 65 3.83 -3.72 -2.41
CA VAL A 65 4.90 -3.36 -3.37
C VAL A 65 4.32 -3.06 -4.75
N LEU A 66 3.35 -3.86 -5.22
CA LEU A 66 2.67 -3.60 -6.49
C LEU A 66 1.96 -2.24 -6.48
N GLY A 67 1.27 -1.90 -5.38
CA GLY A 67 0.65 -0.60 -5.18
C GLY A 67 1.66 0.55 -5.25
N CYS A 68 2.85 0.39 -4.64
CA CYS A 68 3.92 1.37 -4.76
C CYS A 68 4.39 1.57 -6.20
N VAL A 69 4.59 0.48 -6.95
CA VAL A 69 5.02 0.55 -8.36
C VAL A 69 3.98 1.25 -9.21
N LEU A 70 2.71 0.85 -9.11
CA LEU A 70 1.62 1.45 -9.88
C LEU A 70 1.45 2.94 -9.56
N GLY A 71 1.48 3.29 -8.27
CA GLY A 71 1.38 4.70 -7.86
C GLY A 71 2.60 5.53 -8.25
N ALA A 72 3.80 4.95 -8.29
CA ALA A 72 4.99 5.64 -8.79
C ALA A 72 4.91 5.92 -10.30
N VAL A 73 4.39 4.97 -11.08
CA VAL A 73 4.14 5.16 -12.52
C VAL A 73 3.12 6.28 -12.75
N ASP A 74 2.02 6.30 -11.98
CA ASP A 74 1.00 7.34 -12.12
C ASP A 74 1.52 8.73 -11.70
N LEU A 75 2.26 8.82 -10.58
CA LEU A 75 2.94 10.06 -10.19
C LEU A 75 3.93 10.55 -11.24
N ALA A 76 4.66 9.64 -11.88
CA ALA A 76 5.56 10.00 -12.98
C ALA A 76 4.77 10.55 -14.19
N ALA A 77 3.61 9.97 -14.50
CA ALA A 77 2.73 10.47 -15.55
C ALA A 77 2.19 11.88 -15.22
N VAL A 78 1.71 12.10 -13.99
CA VAL A 78 1.28 13.44 -13.53
C VAL A 78 2.42 14.46 -13.60
N PHE A 79 3.64 14.04 -13.25
CA PHE A 79 4.82 14.90 -13.32
C PHE A 79 5.23 15.23 -14.77
N MET A 80 5.12 14.27 -15.68
CA MET A 80 5.36 14.50 -17.11
C MET A 80 4.31 15.44 -17.71
N ASP A 81 3.04 15.27 -17.35
CA ASP A 81 1.95 16.10 -17.85
C ASP A 81 2.08 17.55 -17.33
N TRP A 82 2.48 17.71 -16.07
CA TRP A 82 2.85 19.02 -15.52
C TRP A 82 3.97 19.69 -16.32
N ARG A 83 5.00 18.93 -16.71
CA ARG A 83 6.12 19.47 -17.50
C ARG A 83 5.73 19.84 -18.93
N SER A 84 4.79 19.11 -19.53
CA SER A 84 4.35 19.34 -20.91
C SER A 84 3.30 20.44 -21.02
N SER A 85 2.34 20.45 -20.10
CA SER A 85 1.10 21.24 -20.21
C SER A 85 1.01 22.36 -19.16
N GLY A 86 1.89 22.37 -18.16
CA GLY A 86 1.85 23.33 -17.04
C GLY A 86 0.69 23.14 -16.06
N ALA A 87 -0.30 22.29 -16.40
CA ALA A 87 -1.43 21.96 -15.55
C ALA A 87 -1.03 20.90 -14.53
N PHE A 88 -1.17 21.22 -13.23
CA PHE A 88 -0.91 20.29 -12.14
C PHE A 88 -2.22 19.84 -11.51
N ASN A 89 -2.58 18.57 -11.67
CA ASN A 89 -3.77 18.01 -11.04
C ASN A 89 -3.47 17.61 -9.59
N LEU A 90 -3.56 18.61 -8.69
CA LEU A 90 -3.24 18.47 -7.26
C LEU A 90 -4.12 17.41 -6.57
N HIS A 91 -5.37 17.25 -7.02
CA HIS A 91 -6.30 16.26 -6.46
C HIS A 91 -5.80 14.84 -6.73
N ASN A 92 -5.50 14.52 -8.00
CA ASN A 92 -5.00 13.19 -8.37
C ASN A 92 -3.64 12.89 -7.71
N ALA A 93 -2.72 13.86 -7.74
CA ALA A 93 -1.40 13.71 -7.11
C ALA A 93 -1.49 13.41 -5.60
N ARG A 94 -2.44 14.03 -4.90
CA ARG A 94 -2.67 13.81 -3.46
C ARG A 94 -3.19 12.39 -3.18
N ILE A 95 -4.18 11.93 -3.93
CA ILE A 95 -4.79 10.60 -3.77
C ILE A 95 -3.74 9.52 -4.03
N VAL A 96 -3.05 9.61 -5.16
CA VAL A 96 -2.03 8.64 -5.54
C VAL A 96 -0.84 8.69 -4.58
N GLY A 97 -0.46 9.90 -4.11
CA GLY A 97 0.55 10.06 -3.08
C GLY A 97 0.18 9.38 -1.75
N LEU A 98 -1.07 9.50 -1.31
CA LEU A 98 -1.58 8.79 -0.12
C LEU A 98 -1.58 7.28 -0.32
N MET A 99 -1.99 6.80 -1.50
CA MET A 99 -1.93 5.38 -1.85
C MET A 99 -0.50 4.83 -1.73
N VAL A 100 0.48 5.51 -2.34
CA VAL A 100 1.89 5.12 -2.30
C VAL A 100 2.42 5.12 -0.86
N LEU A 101 2.10 6.15 -0.07
CA LEU A 101 2.51 6.24 1.32
C LEU A 101 1.97 5.06 2.14
N ILE A 102 0.69 4.75 2.03
CA ILE A 102 0.06 3.64 2.76
C ILE A 102 0.68 2.30 2.33
N CYS A 103 0.86 2.09 1.03
CA CYS A 103 1.49 0.88 0.49
C CYS A 103 2.95 0.72 0.94
N MET A 104 3.70 1.82 1.00
CA MET A 104 5.07 1.86 1.52
C MET A 104 5.11 1.46 2.99
N VAL A 105 4.23 2.03 3.83
CA VAL A 105 4.15 1.70 5.26
C VAL A 105 3.91 0.21 5.46
N VAL A 106 2.97 -0.40 4.73
CA VAL A 106 2.69 -1.84 4.81
C VAL A 106 3.93 -2.67 4.44
N SER A 107 4.59 -2.31 3.34
CA SER A 107 5.73 -3.04 2.79
C SER A 107 6.96 -2.95 3.70
N VAL A 108 7.31 -1.73 4.13
CA VAL A 108 8.44 -1.48 5.03
C VAL A 108 8.20 -2.12 6.40
N ALA A 109 6.99 -2.00 6.96
CA ALA A 109 6.68 -2.63 8.23
C ALA A 109 6.87 -4.16 8.18
N TYR A 110 6.46 -4.80 7.08
CA TYR A 110 6.68 -6.22 6.87
C TYR A 110 8.17 -6.57 6.81
N GLN A 111 8.95 -5.85 6.01
CA GLN A 111 10.40 -6.08 5.87
C GLN A 111 11.16 -5.86 7.18
N TYR A 112 10.86 -4.78 7.90
CA TYR A 112 11.53 -4.44 9.17
C TYR A 112 11.36 -5.55 10.21
N ARG A 113 10.17 -6.17 10.27
CA ARG A 113 9.95 -7.35 11.13
C ARG A 113 10.69 -8.59 10.66
N GLY A 114 10.79 -8.81 9.35
CA GLY A 114 11.60 -9.89 8.79
C GLY A 114 13.05 -9.76 9.22
N LEU A 115 13.57 -8.53 9.16
CA LEU A 115 14.93 -8.18 9.57
C LEU A 115 15.15 -8.40 11.08
N LEU A 116 14.26 -7.88 11.93
CA LEU A 116 14.34 -8.07 13.39
C LEU A 116 14.33 -9.55 13.80
N ARG A 117 13.55 -10.39 13.12
CA ARG A 117 13.54 -11.84 13.37
C ARG A 117 14.84 -12.53 12.98
N ARG A 118 15.49 -12.07 11.89
CA ARG A 118 16.80 -12.58 11.48
C ARG A 118 17.88 -12.20 12.49
N PHE A 119 17.92 -10.94 12.93
CA PHE A 119 18.86 -10.48 13.95
C PHE A 119 18.67 -11.17 15.30
N GLY A 120 17.43 -11.39 15.75
CA GLY A 120 17.14 -12.13 16.98
C GLY A 120 17.60 -13.59 16.94
N ARG A 121 17.53 -14.25 15.77
CA ARG A 121 18.05 -15.61 15.58
C ARG A 121 19.57 -15.70 15.68
N MET A 122 20.28 -14.71 15.14
CA MET A 122 21.76 -14.69 15.21
C MET A 122 22.27 -14.50 16.65
N ARG A 123 21.56 -13.73 17.49
CA ARG A 123 21.90 -13.56 18.91
C ARG A 123 21.68 -14.80 19.78
N GLY A 124 20.82 -15.74 19.34
CA GLY A 124 20.55 -16.98 20.07
C GLY A 124 21.50 -18.14 19.74
N GLN A 125 22.40 -17.96 18.77
CA GLN A 125 23.44 -18.93 18.39
C GLN A 125 24.82 -18.48 18.89
N SER A 126 24.92 -18.05 20.16
CA SER A 126 26.24 -17.99 20.80
C SER A 126 26.62 -19.42 21.20
N PRO A 127 27.64 -20.04 20.58
CA PRO A 127 28.12 -21.34 21.03
C PRO A 127 28.72 -21.17 22.43
N ASN A 128 28.17 -21.87 23.41
CA ASN A 128 28.89 -22.25 24.64
C ASN A 128 29.54 -23.61 24.39
#